data_AF-A0A8H4IT44-F1
#
_entry.id   AF-A0A8H4IT44-F1
#
_cell.length_a   1.000
_cell.length_b   1.000
_cell.length_c   1.000
_cell.angle_alpha   90.00
_cell.angle_beta   90.00
_cell.angle_gamma   90.00
#
_symmetry.space_group_name_H-M   'P 1'
#
loop_
_entity.id
_entity.type
_entity.pdbx_description
1 polymer ?
#
loop_
_entity_poly.entity_id
_entity_poly.type
_entity_poly.pdbx_seq_one_letter_code
_entity_poly.pdbx_strand_id
1 'polypeptide(L)'
;MLPLYTGFTPSTAHPFLFIPVVIMFGKSLVYFTAALGVANAASYNATMTAYGSSDDNGSGNCKKTGACGFYFDPGYSAAVSQNLYGVTGGEGAGPACGKCYALTAEKDSSGKALSGTKSVVVRVDNLCPASGGNDVCSMGSLSDTNSYGANVNFDLCIDTGANTAVFGDNDIGLAVGTAEEVDCSQWSGKQVGSGWKRHAWAFSA
;
A
#
# COMPACT_ATOMS: atom_id res chain seq x y z
N MET A 1 -39.63 45.11 -21.48
CA MET A 1 -38.88 45.52 -22.68
C MET A 1 -37.41 45.23 -22.43
N LEU A 2 -36.92 44.13 -22.99
CA LEU A 2 -35.52 43.72 -23.05
C LEU A 2 -35.28 43.07 -24.44
N PRO A 3 -34.03 43.03 -24.92
CA PRO A 3 -33.71 43.01 -26.35
C PRO A 3 -33.17 41.66 -26.89
N LEU A 4 -33.30 41.53 -28.22
CA LEU A 4 -32.35 41.07 -29.26
C LEU A 4 -31.35 39.90 -29.05
N TYR A 5 -31.31 39.07 -30.12
CA TYR A 5 -30.16 38.41 -30.78
C TYR A 5 -29.56 37.16 -30.09
N THR A 6 -29.13 36.08 -30.75
CA THR A 6 -29.01 35.67 -32.18
C THR A 6 -28.79 34.16 -32.23
N GLY A 7 -29.16 33.52 -33.34
CA GLY A 7 -29.04 32.08 -33.54
C GLY A 7 -27.62 31.56 -33.88
N PHE A 8 -27.51 30.23 -33.88
CA PHE A 8 -26.48 29.45 -34.57
C PHE A 8 -27.07 28.06 -34.91
N THR A 9 -26.98 27.67 -36.18
CA THR A 9 -27.04 26.28 -36.69
C THR A 9 -25.60 25.89 -37.12
N PRO A 10 -25.25 24.65 -37.56
CA PRO A 10 -26.03 23.41 -37.75
C PRO A 10 -25.36 22.08 -37.26
N SER A 11 -26.18 21.04 -37.20
CA SER A 11 -25.98 19.62 -37.61
C SER A 11 -24.63 18.90 -37.43
N THR A 12 -24.65 17.74 -36.76
CA THR A 12 -24.27 16.44 -37.38
C THR A 12 -24.67 15.21 -36.51
N ALA A 13 -25.43 14.33 -37.16
CA ALA A 13 -25.54 12.86 -37.03
C ALA A 13 -25.22 12.16 -35.70
N HIS A 14 -26.25 11.55 -35.09
CA HIS A 14 -26.12 10.36 -34.24
C HIS A 14 -26.64 9.14 -35.01
N PRO A 15 -25.92 8.02 -35.05
CA PRO A 15 -26.38 6.83 -35.73
C PRO A 15 -27.53 6.18 -34.95
N PHE A 16 -28.58 5.84 -35.69
CA PHE A 16 -29.67 4.98 -35.26
C PHE A 16 -29.11 3.63 -34.79
N LEU A 17 -29.25 3.33 -33.50
CA LEU A 17 -29.18 1.95 -33.01
C LEU A 17 -30.60 1.49 -32.72
N PHE A 18 -31.04 0.53 -33.52
CA PHE A 18 -32.30 -0.19 -33.41
C PHE A 18 -32.42 -0.81 -32.01
N ILE A 19 -33.42 -0.36 -31.25
CA ILE A 19 -33.89 -1.04 -30.04
C ILE A 19 -34.95 -2.04 -30.51
N PRO A 20 -34.74 -3.36 -30.41
CA PRO A 20 -35.85 -4.30 -30.48
C PRO A 20 -36.67 -4.15 -29.21
N VAL A 21 -37.81 -3.47 -29.32
CA VAL A 21 -38.89 -3.51 -28.35
C VAL A 21 -39.48 -4.92 -28.39
N VAL A 22 -39.01 -5.79 -27.49
CA VAL A 22 -39.71 -7.02 -27.14
C VAL A 22 -40.52 -6.73 -25.89
N ILE A 23 -41.79 -6.42 -26.09
CA ILE A 23 -42.82 -6.50 -25.04
C ILE A 23 -43.15 -7.99 -24.92
N MET A 24 -42.97 -8.60 -23.73
CA MET A 24 -44.00 -9.42 -23.06
C MET A 24 -43.43 -10.31 -21.92
N PHE A 25 -44.00 -10.08 -20.73
CA PHE A 25 -44.32 -11.02 -19.64
C PHE A 25 -43.20 -11.67 -18.80
N GLY A 26 -43.16 -11.27 -17.53
CA GLY A 26 -42.86 -12.17 -16.41
C GLY A 26 -41.45 -12.08 -15.82
N LYS A 27 -41.40 -11.71 -14.53
CA LYS A 27 -40.25 -11.67 -13.61
C LYS A 27 -39.27 -10.51 -13.84
N SER A 28 -39.40 -9.49 -12.99
CA SER A 28 -38.41 -8.41 -12.82
C SER A 28 -37.03 -8.99 -12.51
N LEU A 29 -36.17 -9.07 -13.52
CA LEU A 29 -34.73 -9.10 -13.34
C LEU A 29 -34.27 -7.64 -13.28
N VAL A 30 -33.98 -7.16 -12.06
CA VAL A 30 -33.25 -5.92 -11.86
C VAL A 30 -31.81 -6.19 -12.28
N TYR A 31 -31.41 -5.70 -13.45
CA TYR A 31 -30.02 -5.72 -13.89
C TYR A 31 -29.24 -4.69 -13.08
N PHE A 32 -28.59 -5.14 -12.01
CA PHE A 32 -27.52 -4.39 -11.35
C PHE A 32 -26.34 -4.31 -12.32
N THR A 33 -26.18 -3.18 -13.00
CA THR A 33 -24.91 -2.83 -13.64
C THR A 33 -23.89 -2.54 -12.54
N ALA A 34 -23.10 -3.55 -12.18
CA ALA A 34 -21.94 -3.36 -11.33
C ALA A 34 -20.93 -2.47 -12.07
N ALA A 35 -20.85 -1.20 -11.70
CA ALA A 35 -19.73 -0.35 -12.06
C ALA A 35 -18.49 -0.90 -11.35
N LEU A 36 -17.65 -1.63 -12.07
CA LEU A 36 -16.31 -2.01 -11.62
C LEU A 36 -15.50 -0.71 -11.52
N GLY A 37 -15.48 -0.10 -10.33
CA GLY A 37 -14.53 0.95 -10.03
C GLY A 37 -13.13 0.40 -10.18
N VAL A 38 -12.36 0.93 -11.12
CA VAL A 38 -10.91 0.71 -11.17
C VAL A 38 -10.37 1.36 -9.90
N ALA A 39 -10.06 0.54 -8.89
CA ALA A 39 -9.34 1.02 -7.73
C ALA A 39 -7.98 1.51 -8.25
N ASN A 40 -7.74 2.81 -8.17
CA ASN A 40 -6.42 3.35 -8.43
C ASN A 40 -5.51 2.81 -7.31
N ALA A 41 -4.57 1.95 -7.66
CA ALA A 41 -3.52 1.50 -6.76
C ALA A 41 -2.80 2.71 -6.16
N ALA A 42 -2.69 2.77 -4.83
CA ALA A 42 -1.99 3.86 -4.19
C ALA A 42 -0.49 3.77 -4.51
N SER A 43 0.11 4.88 -4.93
CA SER A 43 1.54 4.98 -5.23
C SER A 43 2.18 6.05 -4.38
N TYR A 44 3.37 5.77 -3.84
CA TYR A 44 4.10 6.62 -2.93
C TYR A 44 5.56 6.73 -3.33
N ASN A 45 6.17 7.88 -3.05
CA ASN A 45 7.62 7.96 -2.89
C ASN A 45 7.99 7.29 -1.56
N ALA A 46 8.95 6.38 -1.58
CA ALA A 46 9.26 5.52 -0.44
C ALA A 46 10.75 5.53 -0.13
N THR A 47 11.08 5.63 1.16
CA THR A 47 12.36 5.13 1.68
C THR A 47 12.20 3.66 2.02
N MET A 48 13.29 2.93 1.86
CA MET A 48 13.37 1.50 2.15
C MET A 48 14.58 1.29 3.04
N THR A 49 14.35 0.82 4.26
CA THR A 49 15.39 0.47 5.24
C THR A 49 15.34 -1.03 5.50
N ALA A 50 16.15 -1.54 6.42
CA ALA A 50 16.11 -2.94 6.80
C ALA A 50 16.18 -3.08 8.32
N TYR A 51 15.48 -4.09 8.84
CA TYR A 51 15.49 -4.43 10.24
C TYR A 51 15.65 -5.93 10.49
N GLY A 52 16.34 -6.25 11.58
CA GLY A 52 16.56 -7.61 12.07
C GLY A 52 15.66 -7.98 13.25
N SER A 53 15.67 -9.26 13.61
CA SER A 53 14.98 -9.78 14.81
C SER A 53 15.65 -9.41 16.14
N SER A 54 16.73 -8.64 16.09
CA SER A 54 17.50 -8.10 17.22
C SER A 54 17.40 -6.56 17.34
N ASP A 55 16.56 -5.91 16.54
CA ASP A 55 16.57 -4.44 16.48
C ASP A 55 15.77 -3.81 17.62
N ASP A 56 16.44 -2.92 18.37
CA ASP A 56 15.87 -2.20 19.52
C ASP A 56 15.00 -0.99 19.11
N ASN A 57 15.01 -0.58 17.84
CA ASN A 57 14.30 0.59 17.31
C ASN A 57 12.79 0.33 17.02
N GLY A 58 12.16 -0.54 17.81
CA GLY A 58 10.72 -0.81 17.74
C GLY A 58 10.30 -1.82 16.67
N SER A 59 11.19 -2.24 15.77
CA SER A 59 10.90 -3.22 14.72
C SER A 59 11.42 -4.63 14.99
N GLY A 60 12.15 -4.93 16.09
CA GLY A 60 12.81 -6.23 16.41
C GLY A 60 11.99 -7.54 16.38
N ASN A 61 10.76 -7.50 15.90
CA ASN A 61 9.86 -8.63 15.67
C ASN A 61 9.95 -9.21 14.24
N CYS A 62 11.07 -9.04 13.52
CA CYS A 62 11.27 -9.68 12.22
C CYS A 62 11.10 -11.20 12.35
N LYS A 63 10.24 -11.81 11.51
CA LYS A 63 9.80 -13.22 11.60
C LYS A 63 9.27 -13.65 12.98
N LYS A 64 8.76 -12.70 13.77
CA LYS A 64 8.03 -12.93 15.02
C LYS A 64 6.70 -12.19 14.94
N THR A 65 5.76 -12.51 15.83
CA THR A 65 4.46 -11.82 15.85
C THR A 65 4.64 -10.31 16.04
N GLY A 66 4.46 -9.55 14.96
CA GLY A 66 4.57 -8.09 14.94
C GLY A 66 3.27 -7.37 15.29
N ALA A 67 3.22 -6.07 15.00
CA ALA A 67 2.08 -5.21 15.29
C ALA A 67 0.76 -5.68 14.62
N CYS A 68 0.83 -6.41 13.51
CA CYS A 68 -0.36 -6.99 12.87
C CYS A 68 -0.89 -8.27 13.55
N GLY A 69 -0.13 -8.85 14.49
CA GLY A 69 -0.49 -10.09 15.20
C GLY A 69 -0.27 -11.36 14.37
N PHE A 70 0.47 -11.23 13.27
CA PHE A 70 0.96 -12.32 12.44
C PHE A 70 2.34 -11.92 11.87
N TYR A 71 2.99 -12.86 11.22
CA TYR A 71 4.19 -12.64 10.41
C TYR A 71 4.18 -13.56 9.20
N PHE A 72 5.19 -13.47 8.34
CA PHE A 72 5.31 -14.33 7.16
C PHE A 72 6.57 -15.20 7.21
N ASP A 73 6.41 -16.48 6.90
CA ASP A 73 7.51 -17.43 6.75
C ASP A 73 7.07 -18.67 5.92
N PRO A 74 7.58 -18.84 4.68
CA PRO A 74 8.43 -17.90 3.93
C PRO A 74 7.63 -16.69 3.42
N GLY A 75 8.32 -15.72 2.83
CA GLY A 75 7.73 -14.58 2.11
C GLY A 75 8.26 -13.23 2.59
N TYR A 76 8.47 -12.30 1.67
CA TYR A 76 9.05 -10.99 1.99
C TYR A 76 8.07 -10.14 2.78
N SER A 77 8.52 -9.63 3.93
CA SER A 77 7.71 -8.78 4.79
C SER A 77 8.40 -7.47 5.14
N ALA A 78 7.57 -6.50 5.55
CA ALA A 78 8.02 -5.17 5.92
C ALA A 78 7.18 -4.60 7.05
N ALA A 79 7.83 -3.83 7.92
CA ALA A 79 7.16 -2.85 8.74
C ALA A 79 6.96 -1.57 7.91
N VAL A 80 5.85 -0.86 8.11
CA VAL A 80 5.60 0.40 7.40
C VAL A 80 5.54 1.57 8.37
N SER A 81 5.94 2.76 7.90
CA SER A 81 5.87 4.00 8.69
C SER A 81 4.47 4.24 9.24
N GLN A 82 4.40 4.83 10.43
CA GLN A 82 3.16 4.94 11.21
C GLN A 82 2.01 5.62 10.44
N ASN A 83 2.31 6.63 9.61
CA ASN A 83 1.33 7.28 8.75
C ASN A 83 0.67 6.35 7.73
N LEU A 84 1.41 5.38 7.19
CA LEU A 84 0.87 4.35 6.29
C LEU A 84 0.22 3.21 7.09
N TYR A 85 0.83 2.81 8.22
CA TYR A 85 0.29 1.78 9.08
C TYR A 85 -1.13 2.12 9.55
N GLY A 86 -1.35 3.39 9.91
CA GLY A 86 -2.66 4.01 10.13
C GLY A 86 -3.14 4.05 11.59
N VAL A 87 -2.39 3.49 12.53
CA VAL A 87 -2.63 3.59 13.98
C VAL A 87 -1.29 3.71 14.72
N THR A 88 -1.33 4.10 15.99
CA THR A 88 -0.14 4.22 16.83
C THR A 88 0.23 2.91 17.51
N GLY A 89 1.44 2.84 18.08
CA GLY A 89 1.91 1.66 18.81
C GLY A 89 0.99 1.31 20.00
N GLY A 90 0.60 0.04 20.10
CA GLY A 90 -0.29 -0.46 21.15
C GLY A 90 -1.78 -0.47 20.79
N GLU A 91 -2.18 0.16 19.67
CA GLU A 91 -3.58 0.17 19.19
C GLU A 91 -3.95 -1.09 18.37
N GLY A 92 -2.98 -1.97 18.12
CA GLY A 92 -3.16 -3.24 17.42
C GLY A 92 -2.92 -3.15 15.91
N ALA A 93 -3.65 -3.97 15.16
CA ALA A 93 -3.50 -4.08 13.70
C ALA A 93 -4.07 -2.85 13.00
N GLY A 94 -3.21 -2.09 12.32
CA GLY A 94 -3.59 -0.96 11.49
C GLY A 94 -4.17 -1.39 10.12
N PRO A 95 -4.81 -0.47 9.37
CA PRO A 95 -5.36 -0.75 8.04
C PRO A 95 -4.34 -1.24 7.00
N ALA A 96 -3.04 -0.99 7.20
CA ALA A 96 -2.01 -1.51 6.29
C ALA A 96 -1.73 -3.01 6.48
N CYS A 97 -2.12 -3.61 7.60
CA CYS A 97 -1.81 -5.00 7.91
C CYS A 97 -2.29 -5.95 6.81
N GLY A 98 -1.36 -6.72 6.25
CA GLY A 98 -1.62 -7.72 5.23
C GLY A 98 -1.78 -7.18 3.81
N LYS A 99 -1.66 -5.86 3.60
CA LYS A 99 -1.56 -5.26 2.25
C LYS A 99 -0.21 -5.61 1.62
N CYS A 100 -0.20 -5.65 0.29
CA CYS A 100 1.00 -5.95 -0.50
C CYS A 100 1.43 -4.73 -1.29
N TYR A 101 2.75 -4.51 -1.36
CA TYR A 101 3.34 -3.37 -2.05
C TYR A 101 4.48 -3.82 -2.94
N ALA A 102 4.44 -3.40 -4.20
CA ALA A 102 5.53 -3.54 -5.15
C ALA A 102 6.53 -2.39 -4.90
N LEU A 103 7.73 -2.74 -4.45
CA LEU A 103 8.80 -1.81 -4.08
C LEU A 103 9.86 -1.77 -5.18
N THR A 104 10.18 -0.58 -5.67
CA THR A 104 11.30 -0.37 -6.59
C THR A 104 12.31 0.57 -5.94
N ALA A 105 13.47 0.05 -5.55
CA ALA A 105 14.60 0.87 -5.12
C ALA A 105 15.24 1.55 -6.33
N GLU A 106 15.58 2.82 -6.24
CA GLU A 106 16.12 3.59 -7.38
C GLU A 106 17.47 4.23 -7.07
N LYS A 107 17.65 4.76 -5.85
CA LYS A 107 18.84 5.48 -5.42
C LYS A 107 19.23 5.09 -4.01
N ASP A 108 20.51 5.17 -3.67
CA ASP A 108 20.96 5.12 -2.28
C ASP A 108 20.73 6.46 -1.55
N SER A 109 21.04 6.50 -0.26
CA SER A 109 20.92 7.68 0.60
C SER A 109 21.75 8.89 0.16
N SER A 110 22.78 8.70 -0.67
CA SER A 110 23.58 9.79 -1.26
C SER A 110 22.99 10.34 -2.56
N GLY A 111 21.91 9.73 -3.05
CA GLY A 111 21.26 10.07 -4.32
C GLY A 111 21.89 9.39 -5.54
N LYS A 112 22.84 8.47 -5.34
CA LYS A 112 23.44 7.71 -6.44
C LYS A 112 22.48 6.62 -6.89
N ALA A 113 22.28 6.52 -8.20
CA ALA A 113 21.42 5.49 -8.79
C ALA A 113 21.93 4.07 -8.50
N LEU A 114 21.00 3.19 -8.19
CA LEU A 114 21.20 1.76 -8.05
C LEU A 114 21.03 1.11 -9.43
N SER A 115 21.90 0.14 -9.76
CA SER A 115 21.86 -0.59 -11.03
C SER A 115 21.15 -1.92 -10.89
N GLY A 116 20.37 -2.32 -11.91
CA GLY A 116 19.73 -3.64 -11.95
C GLY A 116 18.55 -3.80 -11.00
N THR A 117 17.92 -2.68 -10.62
CA THR A 117 16.80 -2.66 -9.67
C THR A 117 15.58 -3.36 -10.26
N LYS A 118 14.87 -4.09 -9.40
CA LYS A 118 13.65 -4.82 -9.76
C LYS A 118 12.56 -4.43 -8.79
N SER A 119 11.32 -4.49 -9.27
CA SER A 119 10.17 -4.38 -8.40
C SER A 119 10.00 -5.68 -7.61
N VAL A 120 9.96 -5.57 -6.29
CA VAL A 120 9.79 -6.69 -5.35
C VAL A 120 8.55 -6.47 -4.53
N VAL A 121 7.67 -7.47 -4.50
CA VAL A 121 6.44 -7.40 -3.71
C VAL A 121 6.70 -7.84 -2.29
N VAL A 122 6.41 -6.96 -1.33
CA VAL A 122 6.44 -7.25 0.11
C VAL A 122 5.02 -7.23 0.68
N ARG A 123 4.82 -7.86 1.83
CA ARG A 123 3.56 -7.84 2.56
C ARG A 123 3.74 -7.30 3.97
N VAL A 124 2.86 -6.38 4.36
CA VAL A 124 2.97 -5.65 5.63
C VAL A 124 2.55 -6.55 6.80
N ASP A 125 3.43 -6.72 7.78
CA ASP A 125 3.18 -7.47 9.03
C ASP A 125 3.50 -6.68 10.31
N ASN A 126 4.11 -5.51 10.18
CA ASN A 126 4.58 -4.77 11.34
C ASN A 126 4.48 -3.24 11.18
N LEU A 127 4.68 -2.54 12.29
CA LEU A 127 4.71 -1.08 12.38
C LEU A 127 6.16 -0.61 12.54
N CYS A 128 6.56 0.37 11.73
CA CYS A 128 7.72 1.20 12.02
C CYS A 128 7.23 2.47 12.74
N PRO A 129 7.39 2.57 14.07
CA PRO A 129 6.81 3.66 14.84
C PRO A 129 7.49 5.00 14.53
N ALA A 130 6.74 6.09 14.65
CA ALA A 130 7.30 7.45 14.59
C ALA A 130 8.09 7.83 15.85
N SER A 131 7.90 7.09 16.94
CA SER A 131 8.68 7.26 18.18
C SER A 131 10.01 6.48 18.11
N GLY A 132 10.98 6.88 18.93
CA GLY A 132 12.26 6.16 19.05
C GLY A 132 13.39 6.66 18.16
N GLY A 133 13.27 7.86 17.59
CA GLY A 133 14.35 8.48 16.79
C GLY A 133 14.44 7.98 15.35
N ASN A 134 13.39 7.32 14.85
CA ASN A 134 13.32 6.84 13.47
C ASN A 134 12.71 7.92 12.56
N ASP A 135 13.54 8.88 12.14
CA ASP A 135 13.10 10.03 11.34
C ASP A 135 12.48 9.63 10.00
N VAL A 136 12.87 8.49 9.44
CA VAL A 136 12.29 8.00 8.17
C VAL A 136 10.88 7.45 8.33
N CYS A 137 10.43 7.14 9.56
CA CYS A 137 9.09 6.63 9.85
C CYS A 137 8.17 7.67 10.51
N SER A 138 8.63 8.91 10.67
CA SER A 138 7.99 9.96 11.48
C SER A 138 7.14 10.97 10.70
N MET A 139 6.77 10.66 9.45
CA MET A 139 5.88 11.50 8.66
C MET A 139 4.51 11.63 9.35
N GLY A 140 3.96 12.85 9.42
CA GLY A 140 2.69 13.10 10.10
C GLY A 140 1.47 12.58 9.33
N SER A 141 1.54 12.60 8.01
CA SER A 141 0.49 12.18 7.08
C SER A 141 1.09 11.57 5.80
N LEU A 142 0.24 11.02 4.93
CA LEU A 142 0.68 10.49 3.61
C LEU A 142 1.09 11.58 2.61
N SER A 143 0.80 12.86 2.89
CA SER A 143 1.25 14.00 2.08
C SER A 143 2.56 14.62 2.57
N ASP A 144 2.98 14.32 3.80
CA ASP A 144 4.27 14.78 4.32
C ASP A 144 5.42 13.97 3.72
N THR A 145 6.63 14.46 3.89
CA THR A 145 7.85 13.75 3.45
C THR A 145 8.91 13.74 4.54
N ASN A 146 9.73 12.68 4.57
CA ASN A 146 10.94 12.66 5.39
C ASN A 146 12.10 13.43 4.72
N SER A 147 13.27 13.42 5.36
CA SER A 147 14.48 14.10 4.87
C SER A 147 14.99 13.62 3.52
N TYR A 148 14.51 12.48 3.02
CA TYR A 148 14.82 11.93 1.71
C TYR A 148 13.74 12.19 0.65
N GLY A 149 12.69 12.94 1.00
CA GLY A 149 11.58 13.28 0.10
C GLY A 149 10.55 12.16 -0.09
N ALA A 150 10.57 11.14 0.77
CA ALA A 150 9.62 10.03 0.70
C ALA A 150 8.41 10.23 1.63
N ASN A 151 7.24 9.81 1.16
CA ASN A 151 5.98 9.90 1.89
C ASN A 151 5.82 8.79 2.93
N VAL A 152 6.43 7.64 2.66
CA VAL A 152 6.32 6.43 3.48
C VAL A 152 7.69 5.76 3.61
N ASN A 153 7.87 4.96 4.66
CA ASN A 153 9.02 4.07 4.79
C ASN A 153 8.57 2.62 4.85
N PHE A 154 9.31 1.77 4.15
CA PHE A 154 9.24 0.31 4.26
C PHE A 154 10.51 -0.18 4.93
N ASP A 155 10.39 -0.60 6.18
CA ASP A 155 11.47 -1.22 6.93
C ASP A 155 11.43 -2.72 6.64
N LEU A 156 12.41 -3.24 5.90
CA LEU A 156 12.38 -4.59 5.33
C LEU A 156 12.92 -5.64 6.31
N CYS A 157 12.19 -6.73 6.51
CA CYS A 157 12.60 -7.79 7.43
C CYS A 157 13.76 -8.61 6.84
N ILE A 158 14.97 -8.44 7.39
CA ILE A 158 16.22 -9.07 6.91
C ILE A 158 16.10 -10.59 6.94
N ASP A 159 15.46 -11.15 7.97
CA ASP A 159 15.35 -12.60 8.14
C ASP A 159 14.47 -13.28 7.07
N THR A 160 13.65 -12.49 6.34
CA THR A 160 12.89 -12.97 5.18
C THR A 160 13.64 -12.85 3.84
N GLY A 161 14.80 -12.19 3.84
CA GLY A 161 15.57 -11.86 2.62
C GLY A 161 15.01 -10.67 1.83
N ALA A 162 14.04 -9.94 2.38
CA ALA A 162 13.39 -8.82 1.69
C ALA A 162 14.38 -7.69 1.34
N ASN A 163 15.30 -7.37 2.25
CA ASN A 163 16.34 -6.36 2.02
C ASN A 163 17.24 -6.73 0.84
N THR A 164 17.75 -7.97 0.77
CA THR A 164 18.60 -8.44 -0.33
C THR A 164 17.83 -8.47 -1.64
N ALA A 165 16.54 -8.84 -1.61
CA ALA A 165 15.71 -8.81 -2.82
C ALA A 165 15.53 -7.39 -3.38
N VAL A 166 15.34 -6.40 -2.49
CA VAL A 166 15.08 -4.99 -2.88
C VAL A 166 16.36 -4.22 -3.19
N PHE A 167 17.40 -4.34 -2.36
CA PHE A 167 18.67 -3.60 -2.49
C PHE A 167 19.69 -4.32 -3.40
N GLY A 168 19.46 -5.60 -3.69
CA GLY A 168 20.46 -6.49 -4.26
C GLY A 168 21.52 -6.90 -3.21
N ASP A 169 22.68 -7.34 -3.67
CA ASP A 169 23.83 -7.71 -2.82
C ASP A 169 24.56 -6.49 -2.23
N ASN A 170 23.98 -5.29 -2.33
CA ASN A 170 24.59 -4.06 -1.85
C ASN A 170 24.13 -3.77 -0.41
N ASP A 171 25.07 -3.62 0.50
CA ASP A 171 24.80 -3.14 1.86
C ASP A 171 24.72 -1.61 1.89
N ILE A 172 23.60 -1.07 1.42
CA ILE A 172 23.38 0.38 1.26
C ILE A 172 22.68 1.04 2.45
N GLY A 173 22.13 0.24 3.38
CA GLY A 173 21.42 0.68 4.59
C GLY A 173 20.07 1.38 4.36
N LEU A 174 19.96 2.22 3.32
CA LEU A 174 18.76 2.94 2.93
C LEU A 174 18.73 3.14 1.41
N ALA A 175 17.57 2.86 0.81
CA ALA A 175 17.25 3.22 -0.56
C ALA A 175 16.08 4.20 -0.61
N VAL A 176 16.03 4.99 -1.68
CA VAL A 176 14.91 5.84 -2.07
C VAL A 176 14.36 5.33 -3.40
N GLY A 177 13.04 5.32 -3.53
CA GLY A 177 12.36 4.91 -4.75
C GLY A 177 10.84 4.98 -4.61
N THR A 178 10.15 3.96 -5.09
CA THR A 178 8.69 3.95 -5.17
C THR A 178 8.06 2.72 -4.53
N ALA A 179 6.84 2.90 -4.02
CA ALA A 179 5.99 1.82 -3.52
C ALA A 179 4.60 1.94 -4.15
N GLU A 180 4.10 0.84 -4.74
CA GLU A 180 2.77 0.75 -5.32
C GLU A 180 1.96 -0.35 -4.61
N GLU A 181 0.77 -0.04 -4.11
CA GLU A 181 -0.13 -1.03 -3.55
C GLU A 181 -0.60 -1.99 -4.65
N VAL A 182 -0.38 -3.28 -4.48
CA VAL A 182 -0.72 -4.30 -5.47
C VAL A 182 -1.59 -5.40 -4.86
N ASP A 183 -2.26 -6.14 -5.73
CA ASP A 183 -2.97 -7.35 -5.30
C ASP A 183 -1.98 -8.39 -4.75
N CYS A 184 -2.32 -8.99 -3.61
CA CYS A 184 -1.45 -9.96 -2.94
C CYS A 184 -1.28 -11.28 -3.70
N SER A 185 -1.99 -11.52 -4.80
CA SER A 185 -1.67 -12.61 -5.74
C SER A 185 -0.28 -12.46 -6.38
N GLN A 186 0.30 -11.25 -6.37
CA GLN A 186 1.67 -11.01 -6.81
C GLN A 186 2.72 -11.30 -5.72
N TRP A 187 2.28 -11.49 -4.48
CA TRP A 187 3.14 -11.85 -3.36
C TRP A 187 3.15 -13.36 -3.15
N SER A 188 4.32 -13.91 -2.81
CA SER A 188 4.47 -15.33 -2.48
C SER A 188 4.97 -15.51 -1.07
N GLY A 189 4.31 -16.40 -0.33
CA GLY A 189 4.68 -16.74 1.03
C GLY A 189 3.53 -17.35 1.82
N LYS A 190 3.74 -17.50 3.12
CA LYS A 190 2.78 -18.08 4.05
C LYS A 190 2.68 -17.24 5.32
N GLN A 191 1.46 -16.93 5.71
CA GLN A 191 1.19 -16.28 7.00
C GLN A 191 1.33 -17.29 8.15
N VAL A 192 1.98 -16.85 9.22
CA VAL A 192 2.04 -17.54 10.51
C VAL A 192 1.36 -16.67 11.57
N GLY A 193 0.43 -17.27 12.31
CA GLY A 193 -0.46 -16.56 13.23
C GLY A 193 -1.76 -16.09 12.55
N SER A 194 -2.77 -15.80 13.37
CA SER A 194 -4.12 -15.45 12.92
C SER A 194 -4.45 -13.95 13.04
N GLY A 195 -3.46 -13.11 13.37
CA GLY A 195 -3.71 -11.74 13.78
C GLY A 195 -4.15 -11.63 15.24
N TRP A 196 -4.15 -10.40 15.76
CA TRP A 196 -4.71 -10.11 17.08
C TRP A 196 -6.21 -10.37 17.06
N LYS A 197 -6.69 -11.30 17.89
CA LYS A 197 -8.13 -11.48 18.08
C LYS A 197 -8.66 -10.21 18.73
N ARG A 198 -9.37 -9.37 17.96
CA ARG A 198 -10.21 -8.33 18.55
C ARG A 198 -11.24 -9.07 19.39
N HIS A 199 -11.08 -9.07 20.71
CA HIS A 199 -12.15 -9.52 21.59
C HIS A 199 -13.36 -8.65 21.26
N ALA A 200 -14.40 -9.26 20.69
CA ALA A 200 -15.62 -8.60 20.22
C ALA A 200 -16.48 -8.00 21.36
N TRP A 201 -15.89 -7.73 22.52
CA TRP A 201 -16.56 -7.30 23.75
C TRP A 201 -16.45 -5.78 24.00
N ALA A 202 -15.91 -4.99 23.07
CA ALA A 202 -15.73 -3.54 23.25
C ALA A 202 -16.72 -2.66 22.45
N PHE A 203 -17.67 -3.24 21.71
CA PHE A 203 -18.76 -2.48 21.07
C PHE A 203 -20.12 -3.05 21.50
N SER A 204 -20.47 -2.79 22.76
CA SER A 204 -21.85 -2.82 23.24
C SER A 204 -21.98 -1.71 24.26
N ALA A 205 -22.27 -0.51 23.76
CA ALA A 205 -22.77 0.63 24.50
C ALA A 205 -23.94 1.21 23.70
#